data_AF-A0A8B6G4J5-F1
#
_entry.id   AF-A0A8B6G4J5-F1
#
_cell.length_a   1.000
_cell.length_b   1.000
_cell.length_c   1.000
_cell.angle_alpha   90.00
_cell.angle_beta   90.00
_cell.angle_gamma   90.00
#
_symmetry.space_group_name_H-M   'P 1'
#
loop_
_entity.id
_entity.type
_entity.pdbx_description
1 polymer ?
#
loop_
_entity_poly.entity_id
_entity_poly.type
_entity_poly.pdbx_seq_one_letter_code
_entity_poly.pdbx_strand_id
1 'polypeptide(L)'
;MPKVKLSHSHRLEIASLYRQNWKISAIVRYLSNQHGIDVNWSTVRNIILKYKSGDLFADPNSDFIKFRKVTDGDISTVRSALAEKCTMTATDVRRELVSKGSDLSKTTVQRNNSRSRIKFFDKHFYRFIQDVYPDKHRFQQDNDPKHRSILSKNFMKSNNINWWECWPSESPDLNPIEMVWNMLKRRLAKKDLKTKEDLETALEDFWTTDLTVECCNRFIDHLYKVVPTVMIVQGRATADLPRKIFPERSLGKSINYFNSKLKEPLLRQKIANLLPN
;
A
#
# COMPACT_ATOMS: atom_id res chain seq x y z
N MET A 1 -0.67 -19.46 -18.53
CA MET A 1 -0.46 -20.88 -18.16
C MET A 1 -1.08 -21.15 -16.79
N PRO A 2 -1.90 -22.19 -16.62
CA PRO A 2 -2.53 -22.49 -15.33
C PRO A 2 -1.45 -22.84 -14.29
N LYS A 3 -1.59 -22.30 -13.08
CA LYS A 3 -0.68 -22.60 -11.96
C LYS A 3 -0.87 -24.06 -11.57
N VAL A 4 0.10 -24.92 -11.89
CA VAL A 4 0.07 -26.32 -11.49
C VAL A 4 0.04 -26.42 -9.96
N LYS A 5 -1.00 -27.04 -9.42
CA LYS A 5 -1.25 -27.08 -7.97
C LYS A 5 -0.49 -28.26 -7.37
N LEU A 6 0.72 -28.02 -6.87
CA LEU A 6 1.52 -29.03 -6.17
C LEU A 6 0.82 -29.55 -4.91
N SER A 7 0.59 -30.87 -4.87
CA SER A 7 0.10 -31.62 -3.71
C SER A 7 1.04 -31.50 -2.50
N HIS A 8 0.59 -31.97 -1.33
CA HIS A 8 1.41 -32.00 -0.12
C HIS A 8 2.60 -32.96 -0.26
N SER A 9 2.40 -34.14 -0.87
CA SER A 9 3.48 -35.12 -1.09
C SER A 9 4.62 -34.56 -1.94
N HIS A 10 4.30 -33.90 -3.06
CA HIS A 10 5.33 -33.30 -3.93
C HIS A 10 6.15 -32.22 -3.20
N ARG A 11 5.55 -31.50 -2.24
CA ARG A 11 6.28 -30.49 -1.45
C ARG A 11 7.25 -31.13 -0.45
N LEU A 12 6.85 -32.25 0.17
CA LEU A 12 7.72 -33.03 1.06
C LEU A 12 8.88 -33.66 0.29
N GLU A 13 8.61 -34.15 -0.92
CA GLU A 13 9.61 -34.71 -1.81
C GLU A 13 10.63 -33.65 -2.25
N ILE A 14 10.18 -32.45 -2.65
CA ILE A 14 11.07 -31.31 -2.92
C ILE A 14 11.98 -31.00 -1.72
N ALA A 15 11.43 -31.01 -0.52
CA ALA A 15 12.18 -30.77 0.71
C ALA A 15 13.21 -31.89 0.97
N SER A 16 12.84 -33.15 0.77
CA SER A 16 13.73 -34.31 0.91
C SER A 16 14.89 -34.27 -0.09
N LEU A 17 14.60 -34.01 -1.37
CA LEU A 17 15.62 -33.87 -2.42
C LEU A 17 16.58 -32.72 -2.11
N TYR A 18 16.05 -31.58 -1.63
CA TYR A 18 16.89 -30.48 -1.18
C TYR A 18 17.79 -30.87 0.01
N ARG A 19 17.27 -31.66 0.96
CA ARG A 19 18.04 -32.18 2.11
C ARG A 19 19.15 -33.13 1.69
N GLN A 20 18.94 -33.88 0.61
CA GLN A 20 19.95 -34.71 -0.07
C GLN A 20 20.91 -33.88 -0.94
N ASN A 21 20.92 -32.55 -0.78
CA ASN A 21 21.82 -31.62 -1.44
C ASN A 21 21.60 -31.46 -2.97
N TRP A 22 20.40 -31.77 -3.46
CA TRP A 22 20.07 -31.57 -4.86
C TRP A 22 19.94 -30.09 -5.22
N LYS A 23 20.48 -29.70 -6.38
CA LYS A 23 20.31 -28.35 -6.93
C LYS A 23 18.85 -28.14 -7.35
N ILE A 24 18.32 -26.92 -7.18
CA ILE A 24 16.93 -26.57 -7.54
C ILE A 24 16.61 -26.92 -9.00
N SER A 25 17.56 -26.70 -9.92
CA SER A 25 17.40 -27.06 -11.34
C SER A 25 17.27 -28.56 -11.59
N ALA A 26 17.88 -29.40 -10.75
CA ALA A 26 17.74 -30.84 -10.82
C ALA A 26 16.39 -31.29 -10.25
N ILE A 27 15.91 -30.65 -9.18
CA ILE A 27 14.58 -30.92 -8.59
C ILE A 27 13.46 -30.57 -9.57
N VAL A 28 13.56 -29.43 -10.27
CA VAL A 28 12.58 -29.05 -11.31
C VAL A 28 12.53 -30.10 -12.43
N ARG A 29 13.71 -30.54 -12.93
CA ARG A 29 13.79 -31.59 -13.95
C ARG A 29 13.23 -32.92 -13.46
N TYR A 30 13.52 -33.28 -12.21
CA TYR A 30 13.01 -34.51 -11.59
C TYR A 30 11.47 -34.52 -11.56
N LEU A 31 10.84 -33.43 -11.12
CA LEU A 31 9.38 -33.31 -11.06
C LEU A 31 8.73 -33.36 -12.45
N SER A 32 9.36 -32.75 -13.46
CA SER A 32 8.90 -32.82 -14.84
C SER A 32 8.99 -34.24 -15.41
N ASN A 33 10.08 -34.96 -15.13
CA ASN A 33 10.33 -36.27 -15.72
C ASN A 33 9.57 -37.41 -15.02
N GLN A 34 9.47 -37.39 -13.69
CA GLN A 34 8.85 -38.47 -12.92
C GLN A 34 7.35 -38.29 -12.72
N HIS A 35 6.90 -37.03 -12.59
CA HIS A 35 5.49 -36.74 -12.29
C HIS A 35 4.77 -36.00 -13.43
N GLY A 36 5.47 -35.65 -14.51
CA GLY A 36 4.89 -34.87 -15.61
C GLY A 36 4.48 -33.45 -15.19
N ILE A 37 5.03 -32.93 -14.09
CA ILE A 37 4.63 -31.65 -13.51
C ILE A 37 5.60 -30.56 -13.95
N ASP A 38 5.11 -29.64 -14.78
CA ASP A 38 5.88 -28.45 -15.15
C ASP A 38 5.84 -27.41 -14.01
N VAL A 39 6.93 -27.32 -13.26
CA VAL A 39 7.07 -26.45 -12.09
C VAL A 39 8.17 -25.42 -12.32
N ASN A 40 7.81 -24.13 -12.19
CA ASN A 40 8.80 -23.05 -12.26
C ASN A 40 9.82 -23.13 -11.11
N TRP A 41 11.09 -22.84 -11.43
CA TRP A 41 12.20 -22.68 -10.47
C TRP A 41 11.84 -21.83 -9.23
N SER A 42 11.12 -20.73 -9.42
CA SER A 42 10.67 -19.85 -8.33
C SER A 42 9.73 -20.55 -7.34
N THR A 43 8.91 -21.48 -7.83
CA THR A 43 7.99 -22.27 -6.99
C THR A 43 8.76 -23.23 -6.11
N VAL A 44 9.74 -23.94 -6.67
CA VAL A 44 10.62 -24.86 -5.91
C VAL A 44 11.45 -24.08 -4.88
N ARG A 45 12.03 -22.93 -5.27
CA ARG A 45 12.75 -22.04 -4.34
C ARG A 45 11.87 -21.59 -3.18
N ASN A 46 10.64 -21.18 -3.43
CA ASN A 46 9.71 -20.74 -2.39
C ASN A 46 9.32 -21.88 -1.44
N ILE A 47 9.20 -23.12 -1.94
CA ILE A 47 8.96 -24.30 -1.10
C ILE A 47 10.18 -24.58 -0.21
N ILE A 48 11.39 -24.50 -0.75
CA ILE A 48 12.63 -24.64 0.03
C ILE A 48 12.76 -23.54 1.08
N LEU A 49 12.40 -22.30 0.76
CA LEU A 49 12.41 -21.20 1.74
C LEU A 49 11.43 -21.47 2.89
N LYS A 50 10.24 -22.00 2.59
CA LYS A 50 9.27 -22.43 3.61
C LYS A 50 9.76 -23.62 4.43
N TYR A 51 10.50 -24.54 3.83
CA TYR A 51 11.15 -25.64 4.54
C TYR A 51 12.19 -25.09 5.52
N LYS A 52 13.06 -24.17 5.08
CA LYS A 52 14.08 -23.53 5.91
C LYS A 52 13.49 -22.69 7.05
N SER A 53 12.33 -22.07 6.85
CA SER A 53 11.65 -21.29 7.89
C SER A 53 10.83 -22.15 8.87
N GLY A 54 10.74 -23.47 8.65
CA GLY A 54 9.90 -24.38 9.43
C GLY A 54 8.41 -24.34 9.06
N ASP A 55 8.02 -23.54 8.07
CA ASP A 55 6.63 -23.36 7.64
C ASP A 55 6.10 -24.52 6.76
N LEU A 56 6.96 -25.43 6.28
CA LEU A 56 6.57 -26.52 5.37
C LEU A 56 6.08 -27.80 6.07
N PHE A 57 6.41 -27.97 7.35
CA PHE A 57 6.19 -29.23 8.08
C PHE A 57 4.87 -29.20 8.86
N ALA A 58 3.86 -29.85 8.30
CA ALA A 58 2.66 -30.26 9.01
C ALA A 58 2.62 -31.80 9.02
N ASP A 59 3.61 -32.44 9.63
CA ASP A 59 3.62 -33.90 9.84
C ASP A 59 2.86 -34.22 11.15
N PRO A 60 1.92 -35.18 11.16
CA PRO A 60 1.30 -35.71 12.38
C PRO A 60 2.25 -36.27 13.43
N ASN A 61 3.43 -36.75 13.05
CA ASN A 61 4.35 -37.51 13.93
C ASN A 61 5.71 -36.83 14.15
N SER A 62 5.83 -35.53 13.91
CA SER A 62 7.05 -34.75 14.16
C SER A 62 6.94 -33.97 15.48
N ASP A 63 7.95 -34.08 16.35
CA ASP A 63 8.08 -33.36 17.64
C ASP A 63 8.24 -31.83 17.51
N PHE A 64 7.94 -31.24 16.35
CA PHE A 64 7.98 -29.80 16.14
C PHE A 64 6.57 -29.19 16.07
N ILE A 65 6.39 -28.13 16.86
CA ILE A 65 5.12 -27.45 17.16
C ILE A 65 4.42 -27.01 15.87
N LYS A 66 3.24 -27.58 15.61
CA LYS A 66 2.33 -27.18 14.53
C LYS A 66 1.71 -25.81 14.81
N PHE A 67 1.97 -24.82 13.96
CA PHE A 67 1.16 -23.59 13.96
C PHE A 67 -0.12 -23.81 13.15
N ARG A 68 -1.27 -23.68 13.81
CA ARG A 68 -2.59 -23.86 13.17
C ARG A 68 -2.93 -22.68 12.24
N LYS A 69 -3.86 -22.88 11.30
CA LYS A 69 -4.42 -21.77 10.51
C LYS A 69 -5.10 -20.76 11.44
N VAL A 70 -5.00 -19.48 11.06
CA VAL A 70 -5.67 -18.37 11.77
C VAL A 70 -7.19 -18.60 11.69
N THR A 71 -7.84 -18.56 12.85
CA THR A 71 -9.30 -18.66 12.98
C THR A 71 -9.92 -17.28 13.21
N ASP A 72 -11.22 -17.14 12.99
CA ASP A 72 -11.94 -15.90 13.29
C ASP A 72 -11.87 -15.53 14.79
N GLY A 73 -11.77 -16.54 15.67
CA GLY A 73 -11.53 -16.34 17.10
C GLY A 73 -10.17 -15.73 17.43
N ASP A 74 -9.11 -16.11 16.70
CA ASP A 74 -7.80 -15.46 16.83
C ASP A 74 -7.85 -14.02 16.36
N ILE A 75 -8.51 -13.78 15.24
CA ILE A 75 -8.67 -12.44 14.69
C ILE A 75 -9.43 -11.56 15.69
N SER A 76 -10.49 -12.08 16.33
CA SER A 76 -11.22 -11.38 17.38
C SER A 76 -10.34 -11.12 18.61
N THR A 77 -9.56 -12.10 19.04
CA THR A 77 -8.65 -11.97 20.20
C THR A 77 -7.56 -10.94 19.95
N VAL A 78 -6.93 -11.00 18.77
CA VAL A 78 -5.98 -9.99 18.30
C VAL A 78 -6.66 -8.62 18.26
N ARG A 79 -7.89 -8.51 17.75
CA ARG A 79 -8.63 -7.24 17.72
C ARG A 79 -8.90 -6.68 19.12
N SER A 80 -9.32 -7.50 20.08
CA SER A 80 -9.60 -7.07 21.47
C SER A 80 -8.33 -6.66 22.22
N ALA A 81 -7.28 -7.49 22.18
CA ALA A 81 -5.98 -7.18 22.78
C ALA A 81 -5.43 -5.82 22.30
N LEU A 82 -5.60 -5.59 21.00
CA LEU A 82 -5.15 -4.40 20.33
C LEU A 82 -6.07 -3.18 20.51
N ALA A 83 -7.32 -3.37 20.96
CA ALA A 83 -8.24 -2.31 21.35
C ALA A 83 -7.93 -1.82 22.77
N GLU A 84 -7.51 -2.72 23.66
CA GLU A 84 -7.14 -2.40 25.04
C GLU A 84 -5.75 -1.75 25.15
N LYS A 85 -4.76 -2.20 24.36
CA LYS A 85 -3.40 -1.64 24.35
C LYS A 85 -2.89 -1.45 22.93
N CYS A 86 -2.97 -0.21 22.42
CA CYS A 86 -2.63 0.06 21.02
C CYS A 86 -1.14 -0.17 20.67
N THR A 87 -0.25 -0.17 21.68
CA THR A 87 1.23 -0.18 21.56
C THR A 87 1.87 -1.56 21.42
N MET A 88 1.10 -2.63 21.59
CA MET A 88 1.61 -4.02 21.60
C MET A 88 2.36 -4.38 20.30
N THR A 89 3.56 -4.97 20.44
CA THR A 89 4.34 -5.48 19.31
C THR A 89 3.76 -6.81 18.80
N ALA A 90 4.20 -7.27 17.61
CA ALA A 90 3.84 -8.60 17.13
C ALA A 90 4.27 -9.72 18.09
N THR A 91 5.34 -9.50 18.85
CA THR A 91 5.80 -10.41 19.90
C THR A 91 4.86 -10.41 21.09
N ASP A 92 4.35 -9.25 21.49
CA ASP A 92 3.40 -9.13 22.61
C ASP A 92 2.04 -9.73 22.26
N VAL A 93 1.54 -9.46 21.04
CA VAL A 93 0.30 -10.07 20.52
C VAL A 93 0.45 -11.58 20.42
N ARG A 94 1.61 -12.08 19.97
CA ARG A 94 1.88 -13.52 19.96
C ARG A 94 1.89 -14.09 21.38
N ARG A 95 2.49 -13.40 22.36
CA ARG A 95 2.53 -13.85 23.76
C ARG A 95 1.12 -13.97 24.35
N GLU A 96 0.24 -13.04 24.03
CA GLU A 96 -1.16 -13.08 24.48
C GLU A 96 -1.99 -14.15 23.77
N LEU A 97 -1.78 -14.34 22.47
CA LEU A 97 -2.41 -15.45 21.74
C LEU A 97 -1.98 -16.81 22.31
N VAL A 98 -0.69 -16.96 22.61
CA VAL A 98 -0.16 -18.18 23.24
C VAL A 98 -0.77 -18.38 24.64
N SER A 99 -0.92 -17.33 25.45
CA SER A 99 -1.58 -17.45 26.76
C SER A 99 -3.07 -17.81 26.66
N LYS A 100 -3.70 -17.52 25.52
CA LYS A 100 -5.09 -17.91 25.18
C LYS A 100 -5.16 -19.22 24.37
N GLY A 101 -4.10 -20.03 24.37
CA GLY A 101 -4.07 -21.37 23.75
C GLY A 101 -3.92 -21.39 22.22
N SER A 102 -3.51 -20.28 21.63
CA SER A 102 -3.45 -20.09 20.18
C SER A 102 -2.02 -19.85 19.71
N ASP A 103 -1.37 -20.92 19.27
CA ASP A 103 0.01 -20.82 18.76
C ASP A 103 0.02 -20.58 17.25
N LEU A 104 0.28 -19.33 16.86
CA LEU A 104 0.39 -18.86 15.47
C LEU A 104 1.82 -18.45 15.16
N SER A 105 2.32 -18.76 13.96
CA SER A 105 3.70 -18.42 13.58
C SER A 105 3.96 -16.91 13.64
N LYS A 106 5.17 -16.50 14.04
CA LYS A 106 5.53 -15.06 14.17
C LYS A 106 5.30 -14.30 12.87
N THR A 107 5.59 -14.92 11.72
CA THR A 107 5.33 -14.35 10.39
C THR A 107 3.86 -14.24 10.05
N THR A 108 3.02 -15.17 10.52
CA THR A 108 1.55 -15.10 10.35
C THR A 108 0.95 -14.02 11.23
N VAL A 109 1.41 -13.91 12.48
CA VAL A 109 1.07 -12.78 13.34
C VAL A 109 1.55 -11.49 12.69
N GLN A 110 2.78 -11.39 12.19
CA GLN A 110 3.30 -10.18 11.56
C GLN A 110 2.57 -9.77 10.26
N ARG A 111 2.15 -10.72 9.43
CA ARG A 111 1.36 -10.46 8.21
C ARG A 111 -0.06 -9.98 8.52
N ASN A 112 -0.66 -10.52 9.57
CA ASN A 112 -2.00 -10.11 10.03
C ASN A 112 -1.94 -8.92 11.01
N ASN A 113 -0.77 -8.67 11.58
CA ASN A 113 -0.45 -7.52 12.39
C ASN A 113 -0.03 -6.40 11.44
N SER A 114 -1.03 -5.80 10.81
CA SER A 114 -0.95 -4.57 10.03
C SER A 114 -0.34 -3.36 10.78
N ARG A 115 0.14 -3.53 12.03
CA ARG A 115 0.57 -2.44 12.92
C ARG A 115 2.01 -1.96 12.83
N SER A 116 2.92 -2.56 12.06
CA SER A 116 4.24 -1.89 11.86
C SER A 116 4.06 -0.48 11.28
N ARG A 117 2.94 -0.21 10.60
CA ARG A 117 2.59 1.09 10.03
C ARG A 117 1.66 1.94 10.92
N ILE A 118 0.80 1.33 11.73
CA ILE A 118 0.00 2.08 12.73
C ILE A 118 0.94 2.75 13.74
N LYS A 119 2.07 2.12 14.09
CA LYS A 119 3.12 2.75 14.94
C LYS A 119 3.74 4.02 14.34
N PHE A 120 3.83 4.13 13.02
CA PHE A 120 4.36 5.31 12.34
C PHE A 120 3.34 6.45 12.33
N PHE A 121 2.06 6.13 12.06
CA PHE A 121 0.95 7.07 12.20
C PHE A 121 0.76 7.52 13.67
N ASP A 122 0.88 6.60 14.63
CA ASP A 122 0.66 6.81 16.07
C ASP A 122 1.61 7.85 16.67
N LYS A 123 2.93 7.78 16.39
CA LYS A 123 3.92 8.55 17.19
C LYS A 123 4.32 9.88 16.58
N HIS A 124 4.50 9.95 15.27
CA HIS A 124 5.08 11.12 14.61
C HIS A 124 4.04 11.94 13.85
N PHE A 125 3.15 11.27 13.14
CA PHE A 125 2.16 11.94 12.31
C PHE A 125 1.06 12.63 13.12
N TYR A 126 0.48 11.94 14.11
CA TYR A 126 -0.54 12.56 14.97
C TYR A 126 -0.01 13.79 15.71
N ARG A 127 1.16 13.65 16.35
CA ARG A 127 1.81 14.75 17.05
C ARG A 127 2.10 15.93 16.11
N PHE A 128 2.58 15.65 14.89
CA PHE A 128 2.77 16.68 13.87
C PHE A 128 1.47 17.40 13.51
N ILE A 129 0.35 16.68 13.31
CA ILE A 129 -0.94 17.32 13.02
C ILE A 129 -1.38 18.20 14.18
N GLN A 130 -1.23 17.75 15.43
CA GLN A 130 -1.60 18.54 16.60
C GLN A 130 -0.73 19.78 16.75
N ASP A 131 0.59 19.62 16.60
CA ASP A 131 1.54 20.70 16.82
C ASP A 131 1.49 21.76 15.70
N VAL A 132 1.27 21.32 14.45
CA VAL A 132 1.36 22.20 13.27
C VAL A 132 -0.01 22.64 12.74
N TYR A 133 -1.05 21.80 12.88
CA TYR A 133 -2.39 22.06 12.35
C TYR A 133 -3.52 21.72 13.34
N PRO A 134 -3.54 22.34 14.54
CA PRO A 134 -4.47 21.98 15.61
C PRO A 134 -5.95 22.13 15.21
N ASP A 135 -6.31 23.22 14.51
CA ASP A 135 -7.72 23.60 14.36
C ASP A 135 -8.23 23.59 12.90
N LYS A 136 -7.35 23.53 11.90
CA LYS A 136 -7.72 23.72 10.48
C LYS A 136 -6.96 22.80 9.53
N HIS A 137 -7.14 21.49 9.68
CA HIS A 137 -6.66 20.52 8.70
C HIS A 137 -7.81 19.71 8.11
N ARG A 138 -7.56 19.14 6.93
CA ARG A 138 -8.30 18.00 6.41
C ARG A 138 -7.32 16.99 5.83
N PHE A 139 -7.20 15.85 6.49
CA PHE A 139 -6.29 14.79 6.10
C PHE A 139 -6.87 13.97 4.94
N GLN A 140 -6.03 13.74 3.92
CA GLN A 140 -6.36 12.94 2.75
C GLN A 140 -5.39 11.76 2.66
N GLN A 141 -5.92 10.58 2.36
CA GLN A 141 -5.17 9.35 2.09
C GLN A 141 -5.93 8.53 1.05
N ASP A 142 -5.22 7.62 0.38
CA ASP A 142 -5.84 6.72 -0.59
C ASP A 142 -6.60 5.56 0.08
N ASN A 143 -7.19 4.70 -0.76
CA ASN A 143 -7.96 3.54 -0.32
C ASN A 143 -7.15 2.24 -0.17
N ASP A 144 -5.80 2.28 0.00
CA ASP A 144 -5.04 1.03 0.27
C ASP A 144 -5.72 0.31 1.46
N PRO A 145 -5.91 -1.03 1.39
CA PRO A 145 -6.53 -1.80 2.47
C PRO A 145 -5.98 -1.50 3.87
N LYS A 146 -4.71 -1.07 3.97
CA LYS A 146 -4.09 -0.66 5.24
C LYS A 146 -4.70 0.62 5.81
N HIS A 147 -4.96 1.63 4.99
CA HIS A 147 -5.61 2.89 5.37
C HIS A 147 -7.11 2.73 5.65
N ARG A 148 -7.74 1.72 5.03
CA ARG A 148 -9.15 1.38 5.21
C ARG A 148 -9.42 0.41 6.36
N SER A 149 -8.37 -0.07 7.03
CA SER A 149 -8.50 -1.02 8.13
C SER A 149 -9.33 -0.40 9.28
N ILE A 150 -10.10 -1.25 9.99
CA ILE A 150 -10.88 -0.84 11.16
C ILE A 150 -9.99 -0.14 12.18
N LEU A 151 -8.76 -0.63 12.37
CA LEU A 151 -7.78 -0.04 13.27
C LEU A 151 -7.41 1.39 12.86
N SER A 152 -7.12 1.64 11.58
CA SER A 152 -6.81 2.99 11.09
C SER A 152 -8.01 3.92 11.24
N LYS A 153 -9.22 3.46 10.91
CA LYS A 153 -10.44 4.25 11.09
C LYS A 153 -10.72 4.59 12.54
N ASN A 154 -10.60 3.61 13.44
CA ASN A 154 -10.80 3.82 14.88
C ASN A 154 -9.76 4.81 15.43
N PHE A 155 -8.50 4.68 15.02
CA PHE A 155 -7.45 5.63 15.40
C PHE A 155 -7.81 7.07 14.98
N MET A 156 -8.21 7.27 13.73
CA MET A 156 -8.57 8.60 13.24
C MET A 156 -9.76 9.19 14.02
N LYS A 157 -10.77 8.36 14.33
CA LYS A 157 -11.93 8.73 15.16
C LYS A 157 -11.55 9.08 16.59
N SER A 158 -10.82 8.21 17.28
CA SER A 158 -10.45 8.39 18.70
C SER A 158 -9.56 9.60 18.92
N ASN A 159 -8.77 9.98 17.92
CA ASN A 159 -7.88 11.15 17.98
C ASN A 159 -8.51 12.41 17.37
N ASN A 160 -9.80 12.37 17.00
CA ASN A 160 -10.52 13.49 16.38
C ASN A 160 -9.77 14.12 15.19
N ILE A 161 -9.08 13.30 14.41
CA ILE A 161 -8.43 13.78 13.18
C ILE A 161 -9.55 14.13 12.20
N ASN A 162 -9.44 15.24 11.49
CA ASN A 162 -10.39 15.58 10.44
C ASN A 162 -9.90 14.99 9.12
N TRP A 163 -10.38 13.81 8.71
CA TRP A 163 -9.97 13.16 7.46
C TRP A 163 -11.14 12.90 6.49
N TRP A 164 -10.82 12.60 5.23
CA TRP A 164 -11.80 12.14 4.26
C TRP A 164 -12.11 10.64 4.46
N GLU A 165 -13.27 10.33 5.04
CA GLU A 165 -13.71 8.93 5.23
C GLU A 165 -13.98 8.19 3.91
N CYS A 166 -14.44 8.95 2.92
CA CYS A 166 -14.77 8.47 1.59
C CYS A 166 -13.85 9.14 0.58
N TRP A 167 -12.94 8.35 0.01
CA TRP A 167 -12.13 8.74 -1.13
C TRP A 167 -12.47 7.81 -2.30
N PRO A 168 -12.51 8.28 -3.55
CA PRO A 168 -12.71 7.40 -4.70
C PRO A 168 -11.48 6.51 -4.92
N SER A 169 -11.71 5.23 -5.19
CA SER A 169 -10.63 4.30 -5.57
C SER A 169 -10.05 4.66 -6.94
N GLU A 170 -8.82 4.22 -7.21
CA GLU A 170 -8.17 4.38 -8.53
C GLU A 170 -8.13 5.83 -9.04
N SER A 171 -8.04 6.81 -8.14
CA SER A 171 -8.11 8.23 -8.45
C SER A 171 -6.79 8.96 -8.13
N PRO A 172 -5.68 8.62 -8.82
CA PRO A 172 -4.39 9.31 -8.62
C PRO A 172 -4.47 10.78 -9.06
N ASP A 173 -5.32 11.10 -10.04
CA ASP A 173 -5.56 12.46 -10.54
C ASP A 173 -6.04 13.42 -9.42
N LEU A 174 -6.69 12.88 -8.38
CA LEU A 174 -7.22 13.65 -7.26
C LEU A 174 -6.25 13.74 -6.07
N ASN A 175 -5.07 13.12 -6.16
CA ASN A 175 -4.11 13.08 -5.07
C ASN A 175 -2.90 13.99 -5.35
N PRO A 176 -2.77 15.16 -4.68
CA PRO A 176 -1.66 16.09 -4.90
C PRO A 176 -0.28 15.47 -4.67
N ILE A 177 -0.15 14.42 -3.84
CA ILE A 177 1.13 13.78 -3.59
C ILE A 177 1.71 13.13 -4.86
N GLU A 178 0.87 12.71 -5.81
CA GLU A 178 1.33 12.16 -7.09
C GLU A 178 2.05 13.22 -7.93
N MET A 179 1.63 14.49 -7.80
CA MET A 179 2.33 15.60 -8.45
C MET A 179 3.70 15.84 -7.80
N VAL A 180 3.79 15.74 -6.48
CA VAL A 180 5.05 15.82 -5.73
C VAL A 180 5.98 14.69 -6.16
N TRP A 181 5.49 13.45 -6.23
CA TRP A 181 6.28 12.31 -6.69
C TRP A 181 6.75 12.45 -8.12
N ASN A 182 5.92 12.97 -9.02
CA ASN A 182 6.32 13.25 -10.40
C ASN A 182 7.43 14.32 -10.46
N MET A 183 7.33 15.38 -9.64
CA MET A 183 8.36 16.41 -9.54
C MET A 183 9.68 15.82 -9.01
N LEU A 184 9.61 15.03 -7.94
CA LEU A 184 10.76 14.34 -7.36
C LEU A 184 11.45 13.42 -8.37
N LYS A 185 10.70 12.54 -9.04
CA LYS A 185 11.27 11.59 -10.01
C LYS A 185 11.99 12.33 -11.14
N ARG A 186 11.43 13.43 -11.64
CA ARG A 186 12.08 14.26 -12.69
C ARG A 186 13.34 14.93 -12.19
N ARG A 187 13.37 15.34 -10.92
CA ARG A 187 14.56 15.92 -10.28
C ARG A 187 15.67 14.88 -10.14
N LEU A 188 15.33 13.70 -9.63
CA LEU A 188 16.28 12.60 -9.42
C LEU A 188 16.79 12.01 -10.74
N ALA A 189 15.95 11.93 -11.78
CA ALA A 189 16.34 11.42 -13.10
C ALA A 189 17.43 12.26 -13.79
N LYS A 190 17.67 13.50 -13.34
CA LYS A 190 18.75 14.36 -13.84
C LYS A 190 20.06 14.21 -13.06
N LYS A 191 20.03 13.52 -11.92
CA LYS A 191 21.22 13.29 -11.08
C LYS A 191 21.78 11.90 -11.40
N ASP A 192 23.10 11.78 -11.44
CA ASP A 192 23.80 10.49 -11.52
C ASP A 192 23.99 9.93 -10.10
N LEU A 193 22.99 9.19 -9.61
CA LEU A 193 22.96 8.63 -8.25
C LEU A 193 23.48 7.19 -8.28
N LYS A 194 24.58 6.91 -7.57
CA LYS A 194 25.25 5.60 -7.61
C LYS A 194 25.14 4.83 -6.31
N THR A 195 24.99 5.53 -5.19
CA THR A 195 24.92 4.94 -3.86
C THR A 195 23.58 5.23 -3.18
N LYS A 196 23.32 4.51 -2.07
CA LYS A 196 22.13 4.74 -1.25
C LYS A 196 22.19 6.12 -0.58
N GLU A 197 23.39 6.50 -0.17
CA GLU A 197 23.71 7.75 0.51
C GLU A 197 23.48 8.96 -0.43
N ASP A 198 23.87 8.83 -1.71
CA ASP A 198 23.57 9.85 -2.72
C ASP A 198 22.06 10.05 -2.89
N LEU A 199 21.29 8.94 -2.89
CA LEU A 199 19.84 9.00 -3.01
C LEU A 199 19.20 9.65 -1.78
N GLU A 200 19.62 9.27 -0.57
CA GLU A 200 19.11 9.86 0.68
C GLU A 200 19.39 11.38 0.73
N THR A 201 20.61 11.80 0.40
CA THR A 201 20.98 13.22 0.32
C THR A 201 20.17 13.96 -0.75
N ALA A 202 19.96 13.35 -1.93
CA ALA A 202 19.17 13.95 -2.98
C ALA A 202 17.67 14.07 -2.63
N LEU A 203 17.14 13.16 -1.81
CA LEU A 203 15.78 13.23 -1.30
C LEU A 203 15.62 14.36 -0.28
N GLU A 204 16.55 14.50 0.66
CA GLU A 204 16.57 15.59 1.64
C GLU A 204 16.71 16.97 0.97
N ASP A 205 17.62 17.08 -0.01
CA ASP A 205 17.80 18.27 -0.84
C ASP A 205 16.49 18.66 -1.55
N PHE A 206 15.78 17.70 -2.15
CA PHE A 206 14.49 17.97 -2.80
C PHE A 206 13.44 18.51 -1.81
N TRP A 207 13.31 17.88 -0.64
CA TRP A 207 12.30 18.29 0.34
C TRP A 207 12.58 19.66 0.95
N THR A 208 13.85 20.06 1.04
CA THR A 208 14.26 21.33 1.63
C THR A 208 14.32 22.47 0.61
N THR A 209 14.69 22.20 -0.64
CA THR A 209 14.92 23.24 -1.66
C THR A 209 13.83 23.33 -2.73
N ASP A 210 13.33 22.19 -3.22
CA ASP A 210 12.44 22.15 -4.40
C ASP A 210 10.95 22.18 -4.00
N LEU A 211 10.58 21.59 -2.85
CA LEU A 211 9.21 21.59 -2.36
C LEU A 211 8.87 22.87 -1.57
N THR A 212 8.77 23.98 -2.29
CA THR A 212 8.34 25.26 -1.68
C THR A 212 6.84 25.29 -1.37
N VAL A 213 6.42 26.24 -0.53
CA VAL A 213 5.01 26.49 -0.22
C VAL A 213 4.20 26.80 -1.48
N GLU A 214 4.77 27.55 -2.43
CA GLU A 214 4.16 27.86 -3.72
C GLU A 214 3.97 26.60 -4.58
N CYS A 215 4.90 25.65 -4.52
CA CYS A 215 4.74 24.35 -5.17
C CYS A 215 3.58 23.57 -4.56
N CYS A 216 3.50 23.49 -3.23
CA CYS A 216 2.41 22.83 -2.52
C CYS A 216 1.04 23.46 -2.86
N ASN A 217 0.94 24.79 -2.78
CA ASN A 217 -0.30 25.52 -3.12
C ASN A 217 -0.70 25.27 -4.58
N ARG A 218 0.25 25.25 -5.52
CA ARG A 218 -0.03 24.95 -6.93
C ARG A 218 -0.59 23.55 -7.14
N PHE A 219 -0.10 22.56 -6.38
CA PHE A 219 -0.59 21.18 -6.46
C PHE A 219 -1.98 21.03 -5.82
N ILE A 220 -2.23 21.72 -4.72
CA ILE A 220 -3.57 21.77 -4.09
C ILE A 220 -4.56 22.47 -5.03
N ASP A 221 -4.19 23.64 -5.58
CA ASP A 221 -5.03 24.42 -6.50
C ASP A 221 -5.31 23.66 -7.80
N HIS A 222 -4.46 22.71 -8.18
CA HIS A 222 -4.72 21.85 -9.34
C HIS A 222 -6.02 21.05 -9.17
N LEU A 223 -6.35 20.62 -7.94
CA LEU A 223 -7.59 19.90 -7.66
C LEU A 223 -8.84 20.70 -8.03
N TYR A 224 -8.79 22.04 -7.92
CA TYR A 224 -9.91 22.90 -8.31
C TYR A 224 -10.25 22.83 -9.80
N LYS A 225 -9.31 22.37 -10.64
CA LYS A 225 -9.56 22.07 -12.05
C LYS A 225 -9.92 20.63 -12.31
N VAL A 226 -9.24 19.71 -11.63
CA VAL A 226 -9.44 18.28 -11.84
C VAL A 226 -10.82 17.86 -11.38
N VAL A 227 -11.28 18.30 -10.19
CA VAL A 227 -12.58 17.91 -9.64
C VAL A 227 -13.73 18.23 -10.60
N PRO A 228 -13.88 19.47 -11.13
CA PRO A 228 -14.92 19.74 -12.13
C PRO A 228 -14.75 18.93 -13.41
N THR A 229 -13.51 18.66 -13.82
CA THR A 229 -13.24 17.82 -15.00
C THR A 229 -13.69 16.38 -14.79
N VAL A 230 -13.44 15.78 -13.61
CA VAL A 230 -13.93 14.44 -13.24
C VAL A 230 -15.45 14.37 -13.33
N MET A 231 -16.14 15.42 -12.88
CA MET A 231 -17.60 15.48 -12.96
C MET A 231 -18.10 15.51 -14.41
N ILE A 232 -17.44 16.27 -15.27
CA ILE A 232 -17.76 16.36 -16.71
C ILE A 232 -17.60 15.00 -17.39
N VAL A 233 -16.51 14.29 -17.08
CA VAL A 233 -16.23 12.97 -17.67
C VAL A 233 -16.92 11.83 -16.92
N GLN A 234 -17.85 12.15 -16.01
CA GLN A 234 -18.65 11.19 -15.24
C GLN A 234 -17.78 10.13 -14.52
N GLY A 235 -16.67 10.56 -13.92
CA GLY A 235 -15.77 9.67 -13.17
C GLY A 235 -14.78 8.87 -14.01
N ARG A 236 -14.75 9.05 -15.34
CA ARG A 236 -13.70 8.49 -16.20
C ARG A 236 -12.34 9.15 -15.91
N ALA A 237 -11.27 8.50 -16.35
CA ALA A 237 -9.91 9.03 -16.22
C ALA A 237 -9.78 10.41 -16.89
N THR A 238 -9.20 11.37 -16.18
CA THR A 238 -9.11 12.76 -16.69
C THR A 238 -7.90 12.98 -17.59
N ALA A 239 -6.79 12.28 -17.34
CA ALA A 239 -5.55 12.42 -18.11
C ALA A 239 -5.17 13.90 -18.32
N ASP A 240 -4.96 14.32 -19.57
CA ASP A 240 -4.61 15.71 -19.91
C ASP A 240 -5.82 16.64 -20.11
N LEU A 241 -7.06 16.15 -19.95
CA LEU A 241 -8.27 16.95 -20.15
C LEU A 241 -8.31 18.23 -19.29
N PRO A 242 -7.94 18.22 -18.00
CA PRO A 242 -7.96 19.45 -17.20
C PRO A 242 -7.10 20.57 -17.80
N ARG A 243 -5.99 20.22 -18.47
CA ARG A 243 -5.11 21.19 -19.16
C ARG A 243 -5.69 21.65 -20.49
N LYS A 244 -6.37 20.77 -21.23
CA LYS A 244 -7.03 21.10 -22.50
C LYS A 244 -8.25 22.00 -22.30
N ILE A 245 -9.01 21.76 -21.24
CA ILE A 245 -10.20 22.53 -20.87
C ILE A 245 -9.77 23.88 -20.27
N PHE A 246 -8.86 23.87 -19.29
CA PHE A 246 -8.40 25.07 -18.60
C PHE A 246 -6.90 25.34 -18.86
N PRO A 247 -6.55 26.08 -19.94
CA PRO A 247 -5.15 26.32 -20.31
C PRO A 247 -4.42 27.25 -19.34
N GLU A 248 -5.17 28.13 -18.68
CA GLU A 248 -4.67 29.05 -17.67
C GLU A 248 -4.08 28.34 -16.43
N ARG A 249 -3.25 28.98 -15.60
CA ARG A 249 -2.76 28.35 -14.35
C ARG A 249 -3.85 28.32 -13.26
N SER A 250 -3.77 27.35 -12.35
CA SER A 250 -4.70 27.20 -11.21
C SER A 250 -4.36 28.06 -10.00
N LEU A 251 -3.11 28.50 -9.88
CA LEU A 251 -2.63 29.25 -8.72
C LEU A 251 -3.50 30.48 -8.43
N GLY A 252 -4.07 30.55 -7.24
CA GLY A 252 -4.89 31.69 -6.79
C GLY A 252 -6.32 31.71 -7.31
N LYS A 253 -6.80 30.63 -7.95
CA LYS A 253 -8.18 30.51 -8.45
C LYS A 253 -8.96 29.49 -7.63
N SER A 254 -10.20 29.84 -7.30
CA SER A 254 -11.09 28.98 -6.53
C SER A 254 -11.78 27.93 -7.42
N ILE A 255 -12.34 26.90 -6.79
CA ILE A 255 -13.23 25.95 -7.48
C ILE A 255 -14.44 26.64 -8.11
N ASN A 256 -14.95 27.71 -7.50
CA ASN A 256 -16.08 28.49 -8.03
C ASN A 256 -15.73 29.20 -9.33
N TYR A 257 -14.48 29.65 -9.48
CA TYR A 257 -13.98 30.22 -10.72
C TYR A 257 -14.00 29.18 -11.85
N PHE A 258 -13.49 27.97 -11.61
CA PHE A 258 -13.53 26.93 -12.64
C PHE A 258 -14.96 26.46 -12.95
N ASN A 259 -15.81 26.36 -11.92
CA ASN A 259 -17.23 26.04 -12.11
C ASN A 259 -18.00 27.10 -12.91
N SER A 260 -17.66 28.40 -12.77
CA SER A 260 -18.27 29.45 -13.58
C SER A 260 -17.78 29.38 -15.03
N LYS A 261 -16.49 29.09 -15.26
CA LYS A 261 -15.93 28.87 -16.60
C LYS A 261 -16.65 27.75 -17.35
N LEU A 262 -17.02 26.66 -16.68
CA LEU A 262 -17.78 25.57 -17.28
C LEU A 262 -19.20 25.95 -17.73
N LYS A 263 -19.71 27.13 -17.34
CA LYS A 263 -20.98 27.66 -17.83
C LYS A 263 -20.82 28.45 -19.13
N GLU A 264 -19.60 28.81 -19.53
CA GLU A 264 -19.35 29.58 -20.76
C GLU A 264 -19.70 28.73 -22.00
N PRO A 265 -20.56 29.23 -22.92
CA PRO A 265 -21.02 28.46 -24.08
C PRO A 265 -19.89 27.94 -24.97
N LEU A 266 -18.88 28.77 -25.22
CA LEU A 266 -17.70 28.40 -26.01
C LEU A 266 -16.91 27.25 -25.39
N LEU A 267 -16.75 27.27 -24.06
CA LEU A 267 -16.01 26.20 -23.37
C LEU A 267 -16.81 24.90 -23.37
N ARG A 268 -18.14 24.96 -23.24
CA ARG A 268 -19.01 23.78 -23.35
C ARG A 268 -18.93 23.13 -24.73
N GLN A 269 -18.94 23.92 -25.79
CA GLN A 269 -18.75 23.41 -27.15
C GLN A 269 -17.38 22.75 -27.32
N LYS A 270 -16.33 23.37 -26.77
CA LYS A 270 -14.97 22.80 -26.77
C LYS A 270 -14.92 21.46 -26.02
N ILE A 271 -15.57 21.36 -24.86
CA ILE A 271 -15.65 20.12 -24.09
C ILE A 271 -16.38 19.03 -24.88
N ALA A 272 -17.51 19.35 -25.51
CA ALA A 272 -18.26 18.40 -26.35
C ALA A 272 -17.40 17.83 -27.49
N ASN A 273 -16.53 18.65 -28.09
CA ASN A 273 -15.61 18.19 -29.13
C ASN A 273 -14.43 17.36 -28.60
N LEU A 274 -14.08 17.49 -27.32
CA LEU A 274 -12.95 16.81 -26.70
C LEU A 274 -13.32 15.46 -26.06
N LEU A 275 -14.60 15.25 -25.77
CA LEU A 275 -15.10 14.00 -25.22
C LEU A 275 -15.56 13.09 -26.36
N PRO A 276 -15.06 11.84 -26.45
CA PRO A 276 -15.64 10.88 -27.37
C PRO A 276 -17.09 10.58 -26.95
N ASN A 277 -17.99 10.47 -27.93
CA ASN A 277 -19.39 10.06 -27.75
C ASN A 277 -19.50 8.74 -26.96
#